data_AF-A0A3D1WXB0-F1
#
_entry.id   AF-A0A3D1WXB0-F1
#
_cell.length_a   1.000
_cell.length_b   1.000
_cell.length_c   1.000
_cell.angle_alpha   90.00
_cell.angle_beta   90.00
_cell.angle_gamma   90.00
#
_symmetry.space_group_name_H-M   'P 1'
#
loop_
_entity.id
_entity.type
_entity.pdbx_description
1 polymer ?
#
loop_
_entity_poly.entity_id
_entity_poly.type
_entity_poly.pdbx_seq_one_letter_code
_entity_poly.pdbx_strand_id
1 'polypeptide(L)'
;MDEAGDAGMPDDLKRLLARAEQGEDGDPDAYNPDVEDEEDEDDDTELEESFGAVDRGASAGEDINGGQLQISEFGREMKQSFIEYSMSVITARALPDVRDGLKPVHRRILYAMNESGIYPNRPHKKSAWTVGEVIGKYHPHGDSAVYETMVRLAQWFSMRTPLIDGHGNFGNIDGDGAAAMRYTESRLAKPAMELLRDLQKDTVDWQPNYDESLAEPVVLPARFPNLLVNGSQGIAVGMATNIAPHNLTEAIEATCYLIDNPDATVDELMQIMPGPDFPTGAIIMGSAGIRQSYETGRGSITVRAKAHVESTKTGRSRLVFTEIPYMVNKGTLQEKIAQLVNDRRIEGISDMRDESNQKGIRLVIELKKGVIPQVVLNNLYKYTSLQTTFGANNLAL
;
A
#
# COMPACT_ATOMS: atom_id res chain seq x y z
N MET A 1 -15.52 1.60 36.92
CA MET A 1 -16.19 1.91 35.64
C MET A 1 -15.39 1.11 34.65
N ASP A 2 -15.73 -0.18 34.61
CA ASP A 2 -14.87 -1.25 34.15
C ASP A 2 -15.42 -1.87 32.86
N GLU A 3 -14.48 -2.42 32.09
CA GLU A 3 -14.68 -3.50 31.12
C GLU A 3 -15.53 -3.19 29.88
N ALA A 4 -14.97 -2.45 28.92
CA ALA A 4 -15.40 -2.54 27.51
C ALA A 4 -14.29 -2.29 26.46
N GLY A 5 -13.06 -1.93 26.85
CA GLY A 5 -12.02 -1.53 25.89
C GLY A 5 -11.01 -2.60 25.47
N ASP A 6 -11.04 -3.80 26.06
CA ASP A 6 -9.94 -4.77 25.95
C ASP A 6 -10.16 -5.93 24.96
N ALA A 7 -11.35 -6.02 24.35
CA ALA A 7 -11.72 -7.10 23.46
C ALA A 7 -11.34 -6.76 22.00
N GLY A 8 -10.17 -7.23 21.57
CA GLY A 8 -9.74 -7.19 20.15
C GLY A 8 -8.35 -6.63 19.90
N MET A 9 -7.63 -6.21 20.94
CA MET A 9 -6.28 -5.68 20.80
C MET A 9 -5.23 -6.81 20.76
N PRO A 10 -4.36 -6.87 19.73
CA PRO A 10 -3.26 -7.83 19.66
C PRO A 10 -2.34 -7.76 20.89
N ASP A 11 -1.85 -8.91 21.36
CA ASP A 11 -1.11 -9.03 22.62
C ASP A 11 0.21 -8.23 22.65
N ASP A 12 0.83 -8.04 21.49
CA ASP A 12 1.99 -7.19 21.28
C ASP A 12 1.67 -5.70 21.46
N LEU A 13 0.47 -5.27 21.03
CA LEU A 13 -0.02 -3.91 21.23
C LEU A 13 -0.41 -3.65 22.70
N LYS A 14 -1.03 -4.63 23.36
CA LYS A 14 -1.26 -4.58 24.82
C LYS A 14 0.05 -4.49 25.59
N ARG A 15 1.07 -5.23 25.17
CA ARG A 15 2.43 -5.18 25.76
C ARG A 15 3.09 -3.82 25.58
N LEU A 16 2.97 -3.21 24.42
CA LEU A 16 3.50 -1.87 24.15
C LEU A 16 2.81 -0.80 24.99
N LEU A 17 1.49 -0.89 25.17
CA LEU A 17 0.73 0.01 26.03
C LEU A 17 1.10 -0.16 27.50
N ALA A 18 1.17 -1.40 27.99
CA ALA A 18 1.59 -1.70 29.36
C ALA A 18 3.02 -1.20 29.64
N ARG A 19 3.93 -1.32 28.66
CA ARG A 19 5.32 -0.84 28.78
C ARG A 19 5.40 0.69 28.74
N ALA A 20 4.53 1.35 27.97
CA ALA A 20 4.44 2.81 27.93
C ALA A 20 3.77 3.42 29.17
N GLU A 21 2.91 2.66 29.86
CA GLU A 21 2.29 3.04 31.13
C GLU A 21 3.16 2.75 32.35
N GLN A 22 4.04 1.75 32.31
CA GLN A 22 4.86 1.33 33.46
C GLN A 22 6.28 1.91 33.52
N GLY A 23 6.80 2.52 32.45
CA GLY A 23 8.08 3.24 32.52
C GLY A 23 9.28 2.40 32.98
N GLU A 24 9.27 1.08 32.75
CA GLU A 24 10.41 0.22 33.10
C GLU A 24 11.32 -0.01 31.89
N ASP A 25 12.48 0.63 31.93
CA ASP A 25 13.65 0.38 31.10
C ASP A 25 14.22 -1.01 31.39
N GLY A 26 14.40 -1.81 30.34
CA GLY A 26 14.89 -3.18 30.47
C GLY A 26 15.14 -3.84 29.12
N ASP A 27 16.27 -3.50 28.50
CA ASP A 27 16.90 -4.22 27.38
C ASP A 27 18.43 -4.09 27.56
N PRO A 28 19.25 -5.15 27.52
CA PRO A 28 20.68 -5.07 27.90
C PRO A 28 21.59 -4.34 26.90
N ASP A 29 21.07 -3.91 25.75
CA ASP A 29 21.73 -2.99 24.81
C ASP A 29 21.04 -1.61 24.76
N ALA A 30 20.11 -1.34 25.68
CA ALA A 30 19.60 0.00 25.90
C ALA A 30 20.60 0.81 26.74
N TYR A 31 20.79 2.06 26.34
CA TYR A 31 21.57 3.06 27.06
C TYR A 31 21.22 3.03 28.55
N ASN A 32 22.22 2.75 29.39
CA ASN A 32 22.11 2.66 30.83
C ASN A 32 22.50 4.01 31.44
N PRO A 33 21.55 4.80 31.98
CA PRO A 33 21.84 6.11 32.55
C PRO A 33 22.48 6.06 33.95
N ASP A 34 22.62 4.87 34.56
CA ASP A 34 23.12 4.70 35.94
C ASP A 34 24.51 4.04 36.03
N VAL A 35 25.31 4.03 34.95
CA VAL A 35 26.75 3.76 35.11
C VAL A 35 27.40 5.05 35.59
N GLU A 36 27.65 5.12 36.89
CA GLU A 36 28.55 6.11 37.51
C GLU A 36 29.95 5.94 36.90
N ASP A 37 30.21 6.66 35.79
CA ASP A 37 31.56 7.04 35.44
C ASP A 37 31.94 8.18 36.40
N GLU A 38 32.71 7.83 37.43
CA GLU A 38 33.43 8.77 38.29
C GLU A 38 34.45 9.54 37.43
N GLU A 39 34.01 10.63 36.78
CA GLU A 39 34.80 11.78 36.31
C GLU A 39 33.94 12.58 35.33
N ASP A 40 33.23 13.60 35.81
CA ASP A 40 32.89 14.87 35.12
C ASP A 40 31.67 15.54 35.81
N GLU A 41 31.85 15.92 37.09
CA GLU A 41 31.02 16.96 37.71
C GLU A 41 31.34 18.30 37.02
N ASP A 42 30.57 18.75 36.01
CA ASP A 42 30.38 20.20 35.71
C ASP A 42 29.47 20.59 34.52
N ASP A 43 28.64 19.73 33.88
CA ASP A 43 27.92 20.18 32.64
C ASP A 43 26.41 19.91 32.49
N ASP A 44 25.69 19.47 33.53
CA ASP A 44 24.23 19.23 33.45
C ASP A 44 23.35 20.43 33.84
N THR A 45 23.93 21.64 33.98
CA THR A 45 23.17 22.86 34.26
C THR A 45 22.70 23.64 33.02
N GLU A 46 22.97 23.21 31.79
CA GLU A 46 22.72 24.04 30.59
C GLU A 46 21.61 23.58 29.61
N LEU A 47 20.75 22.61 29.95
CA LEU A 47 19.61 22.25 29.09
C LEU A 47 18.22 22.29 29.75
N GLU A 48 18.11 22.93 30.92
CA GLU A 48 16.84 23.50 31.36
C GLU A 48 16.77 24.97 30.92
N GLU A 49 16.46 25.22 29.64
CA GLU A 49 15.78 26.47 29.31
C GLU A 49 14.37 26.41 29.91
N SER A 50 14.31 26.73 31.21
CA SER A 50 13.09 27.14 31.90
C SER A 50 12.51 28.31 31.09
N PHE A 51 11.56 28.03 30.20
CA PHE A 51 10.66 29.05 29.67
C PHE A 51 9.98 29.68 30.88
N GLY A 52 10.46 30.87 31.24
CA GLY A 52 10.20 31.49 32.53
C GLY A 52 8.72 31.46 32.89
N ALA A 53 8.45 31.22 34.18
CA ALA A 53 7.12 31.33 34.74
C ALA A 53 6.51 32.68 34.34
N VAL A 54 5.60 32.65 33.37
CA VAL A 54 4.85 33.83 32.98
C VAL A 54 3.83 34.05 34.09
N ASP A 55 4.18 34.89 35.06
CA ASP A 55 3.25 35.39 36.08
C ASP A 55 2.22 36.28 35.37
N ARG A 56 1.19 35.65 34.82
CA ARG A 56 -0.02 36.33 34.40
C ARG A 56 -0.81 36.52 35.70
N GLY A 57 -0.87 37.75 36.19
CA GLY A 57 -1.61 38.11 37.41
C GLY A 57 -3.07 37.65 37.39
N ALA A 58 -3.80 37.90 38.48
CA ALA A 58 -5.09 37.33 38.90
C ALA A 58 -6.27 37.19 37.87
N SER A 59 -6.11 37.58 36.61
CA SER A 59 -7.03 37.28 35.49
C SER A 59 -6.54 36.15 34.55
N ALA A 60 -5.50 35.40 34.91
CA ALA A 60 -4.89 34.38 34.03
C ALA A 60 -5.74 33.15 33.73
N GLY A 61 -6.93 33.07 34.29
CA GLY A 61 -7.86 31.97 34.13
C GLY A 61 -9.08 32.29 33.28
N GLU A 62 -9.27 33.53 32.80
CA GLU A 62 -10.47 33.91 32.03
C GLU A 62 -10.08 34.57 30.69
N ASP A 63 -10.67 34.09 29.60
CA ASP A 63 -10.53 34.70 28.28
C ASP A 63 -11.40 35.98 28.17
N ILE A 64 -11.23 36.73 27.08
CA ILE A 64 -11.97 37.98 26.83
C ILE A 64 -13.50 37.81 26.72
N ASN A 65 -14.00 36.56 26.65
CA ASN A 65 -15.40 36.21 26.56
C ASN A 65 -15.94 35.56 27.87
N GLY A 66 -15.14 35.52 28.94
CA GLY A 66 -15.52 34.93 30.24
C GLY A 66 -15.38 33.40 30.29
N GLY A 67 -14.67 32.78 29.35
CA GLY A 67 -14.36 31.35 29.35
C GLY A 67 -13.13 31.02 30.19
N GLN A 68 -13.13 29.88 30.87
CA GLN A 68 -11.99 29.45 31.69
C GLN A 68 -10.82 28.95 30.82
N LEU A 69 -9.62 29.48 31.03
CA LEU A 69 -8.40 29.02 30.36
C LEU A 69 -7.93 27.71 30.99
N GLN A 70 -7.91 26.64 30.18
CA GLN A 70 -7.30 25.36 30.56
C GLN A 70 -5.80 25.39 30.22
N ILE A 71 -4.96 25.25 31.24
CA ILE A 71 -3.51 25.15 31.08
C ILE A 71 -3.17 23.66 30.95
N SER A 72 -2.56 23.27 29.83
CA SER A 72 -2.01 21.92 29.61
C SER A 72 -0.49 22.01 29.51
N GLU A 73 0.19 21.03 30.10
CA GLU A 73 1.64 20.88 29.95
C GLU A 73 1.98 20.48 28.50
N PHE A 74 2.89 21.21 27.86
CA PHE A 74 3.20 21.02 26.45
C PHE A 74 3.72 19.61 26.12
N GLY A 75 4.63 19.06 26.94
CA GLY A 75 5.18 17.71 26.71
C GLY A 75 4.10 16.63 26.75
N ARG A 76 3.19 16.73 27.71
CA ARG A 76 2.03 15.84 27.85
C ARG A 76 1.07 15.99 26.65
N GLU A 77 0.75 17.21 26.26
CA GLU A 77 -0.14 17.50 25.13
C GLU A 77 0.42 16.95 23.81
N MET A 78 1.71 17.18 23.57
CA MET A 78 2.42 16.66 22.39
C MET A 78 2.42 15.13 22.35
N LYS A 79 2.75 14.47 23.47
CA LYS A 79 2.74 13.00 23.55
C LYS A 79 1.35 12.44 23.26
N GLN A 80 0.31 12.98 23.89
CA GLN A 80 -1.06 12.51 23.72
C GLN A 80 -1.55 12.71 22.28
N SER A 81 -1.42 13.93 21.75
CA SER A 81 -1.83 14.27 20.39
C SER A 81 -1.12 13.41 19.34
N PHE A 82 0.19 13.16 19.55
CA PHE A 82 0.97 12.31 18.64
C PHE A 82 0.51 10.85 18.69
N ILE A 83 0.24 10.30 19.87
CA ILE A 83 -0.26 8.92 20.02
C ILE A 83 -1.63 8.76 19.37
N GLU A 84 -2.58 9.67 19.63
CA GLU A 84 -3.93 9.62 19.07
C GLU A 84 -3.91 9.67 17.53
N TYR A 85 -3.12 10.59 16.97
CA TYR A 85 -2.93 10.67 15.52
C TYR A 85 -2.28 9.40 14.96
N SER A 86 -1.22 8.91 15.60
CA SER A 86 -0.50 7.71 15.17
C SER A 86 -1.40 6.48 15.14
N MET A 87 -2.18 6.28 16.22
CA MET A 87 -3.13 5.19 16.33
C MET A 87 -4.19 5.27 15.24
N SER A 88 -4.78 6.46 15.01
CA SER A 88 -5.76 6.67 13.94
C SER A 88 -5.18 6.34 12.55
N VAL A 89 -3.94 6.72 12.27
CA VAL A 89 -3.27 6.41 11.00
C VAL A 89 -3.02 4.91 10.84
N ILE A 90 -2.58 4.23 11.90
CA ILE A 90 -2.29 2.79 11.88
C ILE A 90 -3.58 1.99 11.66
N THR A 91 -4.61 2.21 12.50
CA THR A 91 -5.80 1.36 12.53
C THR A 91 -6.86 1.72 11.49
N ALA A 92 -6.99 3.01 11.15
CA ALA A 92 -8.10 3.51 10.34
C ALA A 92 -7.70 4.10 8.99
N ARG A 93 -6.42 3.97 8.57
CA ARG A 93 -5.97 4.55 7.29
C ARG A 93 -4.96 3.70 6.53
N ALA A 94 -3.81 3.41 7.12
CA ALA A 94 -2.64 3.02 6.35
C ALA A 94 -2.52 1.51 6.12
N LEU A 95 -2.93 0.69 7.07
CA LEU A 95 -2.81 -0.77 7.00
C LEU A 95 -4.12 -1.44 6.58
N PRO A 96 -4.07 -2.55 5.82
CA PRO A 96 -5.25 -3.36 5.54
C PRO A 96 -5.61 -4.24 6.75
N ASP A 97 -6.88 -4.64 6.83
CA ASP A 97 -7.33 -5.71 7.74
C ASP A 97 -6.99 -7.08 7.13
N VAL A 98 -6.49 -8.03 7.94
CA VAL A 98 -6.09 -9.35 7.44
C VAL A 98 -7.25 -10.16 6.83
N ARG A 99 -8.48 -9.94 7.31
CA ARG A 99 -9.65 -10.76 6.97
C ARG A 99 -10.18 -10.46 5.57
N ASP A 100 -10.22 -9.19 5.17
CA ASP A 100 -10.71 -8.78 3.84
C ASP A 100 -9.64 -8.17 2.93
N GLY A 101 -8.45 -7.86 3.47
CA GLY A 101 -7.36 -7.23 2.75
C GLY A 101 -7.63 -5.78 2.34
N LEU A 102 -8.63 -5.13 2.92
CA LEU A 102 -9.04 -3.77 2.56
C LEU A 102 -8.63 -2.76 3.63
N LYS A 103 -8.40 -1.54 3.16
CA LYS A 103 -8.29 -0.34 4.00
C LYS A 103 -9.69 0.29 4.09
N PRO A 104 -9.96 1.14 5.10
CA PRO A 104 -11.29 1.71 5.27
C PRO A 104 -11.84 2.43 4.04
N VAL A 105 -11.02 3.20 3.32
CA VAL A 105 -11.47 3.87 2.07
C VAL A 105 -11.88 2.87 0.98
N HIS A 106 -11.15 1.76 0.80
CA HIS A 106 -11.51 0.72 -0.17
C HIS A 106 -12.85 0.08 0.21
N ARG A 107 -13.01 -0.31 1.49
CA ARG A 107 -14.22 -0.94 2.02
C ARG A 107 -15.45 -0.07 1.84
N ARG A 108 -15.34 1.22 2.20
CA ARG A 108 -16.42 2.21 2.07
C ARG A 108 -16.82 2.45 0.62
N ILE A 109 -15.88 2.49 -0.31
CA ILE A 109 -16.20 2.58 -1.75
C ILE A 109 -17.03 1.38 -2.21
N LEU A 110 -16.59 0.15 -1.92
CA LEU A 110 -17.30 -1.05 -2.34
C LEU A 110 -18.68 -1.16 -1.69
N TYR A 111 -18.77 -0.84 -0.39
CA TYR A 111 -20.02 -0.85 0.36
C TYR A 111 -21.03 0.19 -0.15
N ALA A 112 -20.60 1.44 -0.33
CA ALA A 112 -21.48 2.51 -0.84
C ALA A 112 -22.00 2.17 -2.24
N MET A 113 -21.15 1.63 -3.13
CA MET A 113 -21.58 1.20 -4.47
C MET A 113 -22.57 0.04 -4.42
N ASN A 114 -22.40 -0.89 -3.47
CA ASN A 114 -23.31 -2.01 -3.26
C ASN A 114 -24.69 -1.55 -2.77
N GLU A 115 -24.74 -0.72 -1.72
CA GLU A 115 -25.97 -0.13 -1.18
C GLU A 115 -26.72 0.66 -2.27
N SER A 116 -25.97 1.38 -3.10
CA SER A 116 -26.48 2.17 -4.22
C SER A 116 -26.93 1.32 -5.43
N GLY A 117 -26.74 0.01 -5.36
CA GLY A 117 -27.09 -0.93 -6.42
C GLY A 117 -26.32 -0.71 -7.72
N ILE A 118 -25.04 -0.32 -7.65
CA ILE A 118 -24.15 -0.13 -8.82
C ILE A 118 -23.43 -1.45 -9.14
N TYR A 119 -24.23 -2.43 -9.54
CA TYR A 119 -23.78 -3.81 -9.76
C TYR A 119 -23.15 -4.05 -11.15
N PRO A 120 -22.38 -5.14 -11.34
CA PRO A 120 -21.76 -5.47 -12.62
C PRO A 120 -22.75 -5.72 -13.78
N ASN A 121 -24.01 -6.04 -13.47
CA ASN A 121 -25.07 -6.27 -14.46
C ASN A 121 -25.89 -5.01 -14.79
N ARG A 122 -25.53 -3.84 -14.24
CA ARG A 122 -26.18 -2.57 -14.51
C ARG A 122 -25.26 -1.61 -15.29
N PRO A 123 -25.81 -0.57 -15.95
CA PRO A 123 -24.99 0.46 -16.59
C PRO A 123 -24.07 1.16 -15.58
N HIS A 124 -22.92 1.63 -16.06
CA HIS A 124 -22.02 2.44 -15.25
C HIS A 124 -22.69 3.72 -14.76
N LYS A 125 -22.25 4.23 -13.61
CA LYS A 125 -22.68 5.51 -13.03
C LYS A 125 -21.52 6.49 -13.04
N LYS A 126 -21.81 7.79 -13.12
CA LYS A 126 -20.76 8.82 -13.08
C LYS A 126 -19.92 8.67 -11.82
N SER A 127 -18.59 8.71 -11.95
CA SER A 127 -17.69 8.53 -10.81
C SER A 127 -17.93 9.57 -9.71
N ALA A 128 -18.28 10.81 -10.09
CA ALA A 128 -18.65 11.86 -9.16
C ALA A 128 -19.83 11.49 -8.24
N TRP A 129 -20.77 10.67 -8.72
CA TRP A 129 -21.89 10.20 -7.92
C TRP A 129 -21.41 9.25 -6.82
N THR A 130 -20.62 8.25 -7.20
CA THR A 130 -20.02 7.29 -6.24
C THR A 130 -19.17 7.99 -5.19
N VAL A 131 -18.33 8.94 -5.61
CA VAL A 131 -17.49 9.73 -4.71
C VAL A 131 -18.34 10.54 -3.73
N GLY A 132 -19.41 11.17 -4.21
CA GLY A 132 -20.35 11.93 -3.37
C GLY A 132 -21.03 11.07 -2.31
N GLU A 133 -21.51 9.87 -2.67
CA GLU A 133 -22.12 8.93 -1.70
C GLU A 133 -21.12 8.50 -0.62
N VAL A 134 -19.88 8.17 -1.02
CA VAL A 134 -18.86 7.71 -0.08
C VAL A 134 -18.52 8.81 0.93
N ILE A 135 -18.33 10.05 0.47
CA ILE A 135 -17.98 11.16 1.36
C ILE A 135 -19.15 11.56 2.24
N GLY A 136 -20.35 11.64 1.65
CA GLY A 136 -21.54 12.09 2.36
C GLY A 136 -22.03 11.12 3.43
N LYS A 137 -21.72 9.82 3.32
CA LYS A 137 -22.21 8.80 4.26
C LYS A 137 -21.13 8.18 5.13
N TYR A 138 -19.93 7.94 4.59
CA TYR A 138 -18.98 6.99 5.22
C TYR A 138 -17.56 7.53 5.40
N HIS A 139 -17.06 8.39 4.52
CA HIS A 139 -15.65 8.78 4.48
C HIS A 139 -15.48 10.30 4.53
N PRO A 140 -15.38 10.92 5.73
CA PRO A 140 -15.36 12.37 5.93
C PRO A 140 -13.99 12.99 5.59
N HIS A 141 -13.47 12.68 4.40
CA HIS A 141 -12.19 13.14 3.88
C HIS A 141 -12.33 13.61 2.42
N GLY A 142 -11.23 14.12 1.86
CA GLY A 142 -11.22 14.74 0.54
C GLY A 142 -11.71 13.82 -0.59
N ASP A 143 -12.40 14.42 -1.55
CA ASP A 143 -12.94 13.76 -2.73
C ASP A 143 -11.87 13.20 -3.67
N SER A 144 -10.74 13.89 -3.77
CA SER A 144 -9.56 13.42 -4.50
C SER A 144 -9.09 12.05 -4.02
N ALA A 145 -8.94 11.86 -2.70
CA ALA A 145 -8.46 10.60 -2.12
C ALA A 145 -9.42 9.44 -2.42
N VAL A 146 -10.73 9.66 -2.34
CA VAL A 146 -11.74 8.66 -2.68
C VAL A 146 -11.72 8.33 -4.17
N TYR A 147 -11.66 9.35 -5.03
CA TYR A 147 -11.65 9.17 -6.48
C TYR A 147 -10.37 8.45 -6.96
N GLU A 148 -9.20 8.86 -6.50
CA GLU A 148 -7.92 8.23 -6.84
C GLU A 148 -7.87 6.77 -6.36
N THR A 149 -8.42 6.50 -5.18
CA THR A 149 -8.58 5.13 -4.68
C THR A 149 -9.46 4.31 -5.61
N MET A 150 -10.65 4.81 -5.97
CA MET A 150 -11.56 4.12 -6.89
C MET A 150 -10.92 3.91 -8.27
N VAL A 151 -10.13 4.87 -8.76
CA VAL A 151 -9.38 4.75 -10.01
C VAL A 151 -8.38 3.60 -9.93
N ARG A 152 -7.57 3.54 -8.86
CA ARG A 152 -6.64 2.43 -8.63
C ARG A 152 -7.35 1.08 -8.57
N LEU A 153 -8.55 1.03 -7.97
CA LEU A 153 -9.35 -0.18 -7.89
C LEU A 153 -9.83 -0.72 -9.25
N ALA A 154 -9.76 0.10 -10.31
CA ALA A 154 -10.15 -0.25 -11.67
C ALA A 154 -8.96 -0.54 -12.61
N GLN A 155 -7.74 -0.14 -12.22
CA GLN A 155 -6.57 -0.24 -13.08
C GLN A 155 -5.99 -1.65 -13.07
N TRP A 156 -6.05 -2.34 -14.20
CA TRP A 156 -5.51 -3.70 -14.37
C TRP A 156 -4.00 -3.79 -14.11
N PHE A 157 -3.24 -2.71 -14.32
CA PHE A 157 -1.79 -2.65 -14.07
C PHE A 157 -1.45 -2.33 -12.60
N SER A 158 -2.44 -1.92 -11.81
CA SER A 158 -2.31 -1.63 -10.38
C SER A 158 -2.90 -2.75 -9.51
N MET A 159 -3.92 -3.45 -9.97
CA MET A 159 -4.55 -4.57 -9.26
C MET A 159 -4.49 -5.85 -10.07
N ARG A 160 -4.11 -6.96 -9.41
CA ARG A 160 -4.13 -8.29 -10.03
C ARG A 160 -5.54 -8.76 -10.37
N THR A 161 -6.52 -8.39 -9.54
CA THR A 161 -7.95 -8.63 -9.71
C THR A 161 -8.72 -7.34 -9.42
N PRO A 162 -9.02 -6.52 -10.45
CA PRO A 162 -9.75 -5.27 -10.28
C PRO A 162 -11.11 -5.46 -9.60
N LEU A 163 -11.42 -4.55 -8.68
CA LEU A 163 -12.67 -4.56 -7.90
C LEU A 163 -13.69 -3.55 -8.45
N ILE A 164 -13.26 -2.62 -9.29
CA ILE A 164 -14.09 -1.65 -10.00
C ILE A 164 -13.98 -1.87 -11.50
N ASP A 165 -15.12 -1.82 -12.19
CA ASP A 165 -15.20 -1.77 -13.65
C ASP A 165 -15.39 -0.30 -14.06
N GLY A 166 -14.38 0.26 -14.72
CA GLY A 166 -14.30 1.67 -15.08
C GLY A 166 -14.55 1.88 -16.57
N HIS A 167 -15.31 2.95 -16.89
CA HIS A 167 -15.58 3.38 -18.26
C HIS A 167 -15.10 4.83 -18.48
N GLY A 168 -14.29 5.02 -19.53
CA GLY A 168 -13.58 6.27 -19.81
C GLY A 168 -12.07 6.16 -19.55
N ASN A 169 -11.37 7.30 -19.45
CA ASN A 169 -9.94 7.31 -19.19
C ASN A 169 -9.66 7.18 -17.68
N PHE A 170 -9.25 5.99 -17.24
CA PHE A 170 -8.82 5.67 -15.87
C PHE A 170 -7.29 5.69 -15.70
N GLY A 171 -6.57 6.36 -16.60
CA GLY A 171 -5.11 6.43 -16.61
C GLY A 171 -4.46 5.25 -17.33
N ASN A 172 -3.14 5.28 -17.42
CA ASN A 172 -2.34 4.27 -18.12
C ASN A 172 -1.03 3.93 -17.38
N ILE A 173 -0.30 2.95 -17.90
CA ILE A 173 0.99 2.51 -17.36
C ILE A 173 2.15 3.50 -17.62
N ASP A 174 1.91 4.50 -18.47
CA ASP A 174 2.89 5.51 -18.84
C ASP A 174 3.00 6.58 -17.76
N GLY A 175 2.04 6.63 -16.84
CA GLY A 175 1.97 7.57 -15.73
C GLY A 175 0.86 8.59 -15.83
N ASP A 176 0.09 8.58 -16.92
CA ASP A 176 -1.01 9.52 -17.07
C ASP A 176 -2.12 9.19 -16.07
N GLY A 177 -2.53 10.21 -15.31
CA GLY A 177 -3.65 10.09 -14.39
C GLY A 177 -4.99 9.87 -15.11
N ALA A 178 -6.00 9.50 -14.32
CA ALA A 178 -7.36 9.42 -14.82
C ALA A 178 -7.90 10.79 -15.24
N ALA A 179 -8.87 10.79 -16.16
CA ALA A 179 -9.67 11.98 -16.42
C ALA A 179 -10.44 12.39 -15.16
N ALA A 180 -10.91 13.65 -15.11
CA ALA A 180 -11.71 14.11 -13.99
C ALA A 180 -13.00 13.27 -13.80
N MET A 181 -13.43 13.09 -12.54
CA MET A 181 -14.56 12.24 -12.14
C MET A 181 -15.91 12.56 -12.80
N ARG A 182 -16.04 13.74 -13.43
CA ARG A 182 -17.21 14.15 -14.24
C ARG A 182 -17.29 13.45 -15.60
N TYR A 183 -16.17 12.95 -16.11
CA TYR A 183 -16.09 12.28 -17.41
C TYR A 183 -16.17 10.76 -17.28
N THR A 184 -15.50 10.21 -16.27
CA THR A 184 -15.45 8.77 -16.01
C THR A 184 -16.74 8.25 -15.40
N GLU A 185 -16.99 6.97 -15.63
CA GLU A 185 -18.08 6.22 -15.00
C GLU A 185 -17.52 4.93 -14.38
N SER A 186 -18.16 4.44 -13.32
CA SER A 186 -17.76 3.22 -12.62
C SER A 186 -18.95 2.36 -12.22
N ARG A 187 -18.67 1.07 -12.01
CA ARG A 187 -19.53 0.10 -11.33
C ARG A 187 -18.69 -0.95 -10.62
N LEU A 188 -19.31 -1.76 -9.76
CA LEU A 188 -18.62 -2.90 -9.15
C LEU A 188 -18.16 -3.88 -10.24
N ALA A 189 -16.92 -4.36 -10.15
CA ALA A 189 -16.47 -5.49 -10.94
C ALA A 189 -17.04 -6.80 -10.38
N LYS A 190 -17.08 -7.86 -11.20
CA LYS A 190 -17.60 -9.16 -10.77
C LYS A 190 -16.89 -9.72 -9.52
N PRO A 191 -15.54 -9.67 -9.38
CA PRO A 191 -14.87 -10.17 -8.18
C PRO A 191 -15.29 -9.46 -6.90
N ALA A 192 -15.58 -8.16 -6.94
CA ALA A 192 -16.02 -7.41 -5.77
C ALA A 192 -17.34 -7.95 -5.19
N MET A 193 -18.18 -8.58 -6.01
CA MET A 193 -19.42 -9.20 -5.52
C MET A 193 -19.16 -10.35 -4.56
N GLU A 194 -18.05 -11.10 -4.70
CA GLU A 194 -17.69 -12.15 -3.75
C GLU A 194 -17.14 -11.59 -2.43
N LEU A 195 -16.62 -10.36 -2.43
CA LEU A 195 -16.29 -9.66 -1.17
C LEU A 195 -17.55 -9.23 -0.41
N LEU A 196 -18.58 -8.80 -1.13
CA LEU A 196 -19.83 -8.25 -0.58
C LEU A 196 -20.92 -9.31 -0.35
N ARG A 197 -20.68 -10.55 -0.77
CA ARG A 197 -21.70 -11.59 -0.80
C ARG A 197 -22.16 -11.95 0.61
N ASP A 198 -23.48 -12.01 0.78
CA ASP A 198 -24.16 -12.33 2.04
C ASP A 198 -23.97 -11.31 3.18
N LEU A 199 -23.56 -10.08 2.86
CA LEU A 199 -23.42 -8.99 3.84
C LEU A 199 -24.71 -8.72 4.63
N GLN A 200 -25.88 -8.91 4.01
CA GLN A 200 -27.20 -8.70 4.62
C GLN A 200 -27.72 -9.89 5.45
N LYS A 201 -26.88 -10.90 5.70
CA LYS A 201 -27.24 -12.11 6.45
C LYS A 201 -26.55 -12.19 7.81
N ASP A 202 -26.29 -11.04 8.42
CA ASP A 202 -25.66 -10.96 9.75
C ASP A 202 -24.31 -11.72 9.81
N THR A 203 -23.49 -11.52 8.77
CA THR A 203 -22.21 -12.23 8.59
C THR A 203 -21.01 -11.46 9.11
N VAL A 204 -21.18 -10.18 9.44
CA VAL A 204 -20.13 -9.28 9.91
C VAL A 204 -20.70 -8.32 10.93
N ASP A 205 -19.82 -7.83 11.81
CA ASP A 205 -20.16 -6.76 12.74
C ASP A 205 -20.31 -5.42 12.02
N TRP A 206 -21.18 -4.59 12.59
CA TRP A 206 -21.48 -3.25 12.11
C TRP A 206 -21.02 -2.22 13.14
N GLN A 207 -20.58 -1.05 12.66
CA GLN A 207 -20.25 0.10 13.49
C GLN A 207 -21.02 1.32 13.00
N PRO A 208 -21.31 2.30 13.89
CA PRO A 208 -21.82 3.59 13.47
C PRO A 208 -20.85 4.26 12.47
N ASN A 209 -21.39 5.02 11.51
CA ASN A 209 -20.58 5.89 10.67
C ASN A 209 -20.09 7.11 11.48
N TYR A 210 -19.37 8.03 10.82
CA TYR A 210 -18.67 9.14 11.50
C TYR A 210 -19.59 10.15 12.21
N ASP A 211 -20.88 10.23 11.86
CA ASP A 211 -21.88 11.09 12.52
C ASP A 211 -22.98 10.28 13.22
N GLU A 212 -22.78 8.96 13.37
CA GLU A 212 -23.67 8.01 14.02
C GLU A 212 -25.09 7.93 13.43
N SER A 213 -25.34 8.51 12.25
CA SER A 213 -26.65 8.48 11.58
C SER A 213 -26.89 7.22 10.75
N LEU A 214 -25.82 6.52 10.37
CA LEU A 214 -25.83 5.31 9.55
C LEU A 214 -24.93 4.23 10.17
N ALA A 215 -25.01 3.02 9.62
CA ALA A 215 -24.11 1.92 9.96
C ALA A 215 -23.22 1.56 8.76
N GLU A 216 -21.98 1.19 9.03
CA GLU A 216 -21.03 0.64 8.05
C GLU A 216 -20.43 -0.68 8.56
N PRO A 217 -20.06 -1.60 7.67
CA PRO A 217 -19.47 -2.87 8.09
C PRO A 217 -18.02 -2.67 8.54
N VAL A 218 -17.64 -3.28 9.67
CA VAL A 218 -16.26 -3.25 10.17
C VAL A 218 -15.31 -3.93 9.18
N VAL A 219 -15.77 -5.05 8.61
CA VAL A 219 -15.07 -5.90 7.62
C VAL A 219 -16.06 -6.39 6.57
N LEU A 220 -15.60 -6.77 5.38
CA LEU A 220 -16.46 -7.46 4.40
C LEU A 220 -16.40 -8.99 4.54
N PRO A 221 -17.45 -9.74 4.14
CA PRO A 221 -17.45 -11.20 4.15
C PRO A 221 -16.28 -11.87 3.43
N ALA A 222 -15.72 -11.23 2.39
CA ALA A 222 -14.46 -11.61 1.74
C ALA A 222 -14.33 -13.11 1.38
N ARG A 223 -15.18 -13.61 0.47
CA ARG A 223 -15.20 -15.04 0.09
C ARG A 223 -14.03 -15.53 -0.78
N PHE A 224 -13.00 -14.71 -0.96
CA PHE A 224 -11.71 -15.12 -1.52
C PHE A 224 -10.58 -14.35 -0.81
N PRO A 225 -9.34 -14.88 -0.77
CA PRO A 225 -8.24 -14.30 0.02
C PRO A 225 -7.67 -13.04 -0.64
N ASN A 226 -8.45 -11.95 -0.61
CA ASN A 226 -8.15 -10.71 -1.34
C ASN A 226 -6.84 -10.04 -0.91
N LEU A 227 -6.46 -10.14 0.36
CA LEU A 227 -5.16 -9.62 0.84
C LEU A 227 -3.99 -10.23 0.05
N LEU A 228 -3.99 -11.55 -0.15
CA LEU A 228 -2.94 -12.22 -0.90
C LEU A 228 -3.08 -11.98 -2.41
N VAL A 229 -4.32 -12.06 -2.93
CA VAL A 229 -4.57 -11.95 -4.37
C VAL A 229 -4.20 -10.58 -4.91
N ASN A 230 -4.62 -9.51 -4.24
CA ASN A 230 -4.38 -8.15 -4.70
C ASN A 230 -3.17 -7.47 -4.03
N GLY A 231 -2.69 -8.02 -2.91
CA GLY A 231 -1.66 -7.37 -2.12
C GLY A 231 -2.16 -6.09 -1.45
N SER A 232 -1.24 -5.38 -0.82
CA SER A 232 -1.50 -4.06 -0.22
C SER A 232 -0.20 -3.33 0.00
N GLN A 233 -0.24 -2.01 -0.09
CA GLN A 233 0.90 -1.16 0.23
C GLN A 233 0.41 0.01 1.09
N GLY A 234 1.16 0.35 2.13
CA GLY A 234 0.81 1.45 3.02
C GLY A 234 1.98 1.90 3.87
N ILE A 235 2.00 3.20 4.18
CA ILE A 235 2.96 3.80 5.10
C ILE A 235 2.14 4.40 6.23
N ALA A 236 2.36 3.91 7.44
CA ALA A 236 1.71 4.39 8.65
C ALA A 236 2.71 5.22 9.47
N VAL A 237 2.41 5.47 10.75
CA VAL A 237 3.38 6.04 11.68
C VAL A 237 4.21 4.91 12.30
N GLY A 238 5.54 4.97 12.13
CA GLY A 238 6.48 3.98 12.68
C GLY A 238 6.53 2.63 11.96
N MET A 239 5.62 2.37 11.00
CA MET A 239 5.52 1.09 10.29
C MET A 239 5.06 1.26 8.85
N ALA A 240 5.29 0.24 8.03
CA ALA A 240 4.84 0.18 6.65
C ALA A 240 4.43 -1.26 6.28
N THR A 241 3.67 -1.41 5.22
CA THR A 241 3.29 -2.70 4.63
C THR A 241 3.51 -2.66 3.12
N ASN A 242 3.96 -3.79 2.58
CA ASN A 242 4.13 -4.00 1.15
C ASN A 242 3.99 -5.50 0.85
N ILE A 243 2.75 -5.93 0.60
CA ILE A 243 2.35 -7.31 0.32
C ILE A 243 2.21 -7.46 -1.19
N ALA A 244 2.91 -8.44 -1.76
CA ALA A 244 2.85 -8.71 -3.19
C ALA A 244 1.53 -9.41 -3.58
N PRO A 245 0.98 -9.14 -4.78
CA PRO A 245 -0.18 -9.85 -5.30
C PRO A 245 0.18 -11.31 -5.67
N HIS A 246 -0.82 -12.19 -5.61
CA HIS A 246 -0.71 -13.61 -5.91
C HIS A 246 -1.82 -14.06 -6.86
N ASN A 247 -1.63 -15.23 -7.46
CA ASN A 247 -2.62 -15.81 -8.32
C ASN A 247 -3.86 -16.25 -7.51
N LEU A 248 -5.06 -15.95 -8.01
CA LEU A 248 -6.31 -16.29 -7.34
C LEU A 248 -6.49 -17.81 -7.15
N THR A 249 -6.17 -18.59 -8.18
CA THR A 249 -6.32 -20.05 -8.13
C THR A 249 -5.34 -20.64 -7.14
N GLU A 250 -4.06 -20.29 -7.24
CA GLU A 250 -3.01 -20.80 -6.35
C GLU A 250 -3.28 -20.42 -4.88
N ALA A 251 -3.73 -19.19 -4.61
CA ALA A 251 -4.06 -18.76 -3.26
C ALA A 251 -5.25 -19.54 -2.66
N ILE A 252 -6.28 -19.82 -3.47
CA ILE A 252 -7.43 -20.64 -3.04
C ILE A 252 -6.98 -22.09 -2.82
N GLU A 253 -6.21 -22.67 -3.75
CA GLU A 253 -5.71 -24.04 -3.63
C GLU A 253 -4.81 -24.21 -2.40
N ALA A 254 -3.92 -23.25 -2.12
CA ALA A 254 -3.10 -23.25 -0.92
C ALA A 254 -3.95 -23.13 0.36
N THR A 255 -5.01 -22.31 0.33
CA THR A 255 -5.96 -22.20 1.45
C THR A 255 -6.69 -23.53 1.71
N CYS A 256 -7.22 -24.16 0.65
CA CYS A 256 -7.87 -25.47 0.76
C CYS A 256 -6.91 -26.55 1.24
N TYR A 257 -5.67 -26.55 0.74
CA TYR A 257 -4.65 -27.49 1.17
C TYR A 257 -4.34 -27.35 2.67
N LEU A 258 -4.27 -26.12 3.19
CA LEU A 258 -4.05 -25.85 4.61
C LEU A 258 -5.25 -26.25 5.48
N ILE A 259 -6.49 -26.13 4.96
CA ILE A 259 -7.70 -26.64 5.64
C ILE A 259 -7.61 -28.15 5.83
N ASP A 260 -7.21 -28.87 4.78
CA ASP A 260 -7.09 -30.33 4.81
C ASP A 260 -5.83 -30.81 5.56
N ASN A 261 -4.78 -29.98 5.60
CA ASN A 261 -3.47 -30.28 6.21
C ASN A 261 -3.02 -29.12 7.12
N PRO A 262 -3.55 -29.01 8.36
CA PRO A 262 -3.27 -27.87 9.23
C PRO A 262 -1.79 -27.69 9.62
N ASP A 263 -1.01 -28.77 9.58
CA ASP A 263 0.42 -28.77 9.90
C ASP A 263 1.32 -28.59 8.66
N ALA A 264 0.75 -28.19 7.52
CA ALA A 264 1.48 -27.98 6.28
C ALA A 264 2.63 -26.99 6.46
N THR A 265 3.79 -27.36 5.94
CA THR A 265 4.98 -26.52 5.95
C THR A 265 4.94 -25.47 4.85
N VAL A 266 5.74 -24.40 5.01
CA VAL A 266 5.90 -23.39 3.95
C VAL A 266 6.38 -24.01 2.64
N ASP A 267 7.27 -25.01 2.70
CA ASP A 267 7.76 -25.71 1.50
C ASP A 267 6.66 -26.45 0.73
N GLU A 268 5.71 -27.05 1.45
CA GLU A 268 4.54 -27.71 0.85
C GLU A 268 3.60 -26.69 0.22
N LEU A 269 3.29 -25.59 0.92
CA LEU A 269 2.47 -24.52 0.39
C LEU A 269 3.10 -23.85 -0.84
N MET A 270 4.43 -23.71 -0.87
CA MET A 270 5.17 -23.19 -2.03
C MET A 270 5.11 -24.10 -3.27
N GLN A 271 4.76 -25.38 -3.14
CA GLN A 271 4.49 -26.20 -4.33
C GLN A 271 3.19 -25.81 -5.03
N ILE A 272 2.26 -25.20 -4.29
CA ILE A 272 0.93 -24.81 -4.77
C ILE A 272 0.90 -23.33 -5.16
N MET A 273 1.52 -22.48 -4.34
CA MET A 273 1.68 -21.04 -4.57
C MET A 273 3.17 -20.70 -4.62
N PRO A 274 3.83 -20.85 -5.79
CA PRO A 274 5.29 -20.77 -5.91
C PRO A 274 5.86 -19.37 -5.66
N GLY A 275 5.04 -18.33 -5.80
CA GLY A 275 5.48 -16.95 -5.64
C GLY A 275 4.40 -15.92 -5.99
N PRO A 276 4.78 -14.63 -5.96
CA PRO A 276 3.91 -13.55 -6.41
C PRO A 276 3.54 -13.64 -7.90
N ASP A 277 2.35 -13.14 -8.22
CA ASP A 277 1.81 -13.01 -9.58
C ASP A 277 1.46 -11.53 -9.81
N PHE A 278 2.39 -10.79 -10.41
CA PHE A 278 2.23 -9.35 -10.64
C PHE A 278 1.31 -9.07 -11.84
N PRO A 279 0.44 -8.05 -11.77
CA PRO A 279 -0.47 -7.70 -12.87
C PRO A 279 0.23 -7.36 -14.19
N THR A 280 1.50 -6.92 -14.13
CA THR A 280 2.31 -6.56 -15.30
C THR A 280 3.18 -7.71 -15.83
N GLY A 281 3.12 -8.90 -15.21
CA GLY A 281 3.96 -10.05 -15.51
C GLY A 281 5.40 -9.85 -15.01
N ALA A 282 6.35 -9.94 -15.94
CA ALA A 282 7.80 -9.90 -15.73
C ALA A 282 8.38 -11.22 -15.19
N ILE A 283 9.68 -11.22 -14.88
CA ILE A 283 10.43 -12.41 -14.48
C ILE A 283 10.96 -12.20 -13.07
N ILE A 284 10.60 -13.08 -12.15
CA ILE A 284 11.21 -13.10 -10.81
C ILE A 284 12.55 -13.84 -10.89
N MET A 285 13.58 -13.23 -10.29
CA MET A 285 14.96 -13.71 -10.34
C MET A 285 15.29 -14.48 -9.04
N GLY A 286 15.12 -15.80 -9.07
CA GLY A 286 15.36 -16.69 -7.93
C GLY A 286 14.23 -16.71 -6.91
N SER A 287 14.22 -17.71 -6.03
CA SER A 287 13.13 -17.98 -5.08
C SER A 287 13.48 -17.71 -3.61
N ALA A 288 14.75 -17.46 -3.29
CA ALA A 288 15.18 -17.27 -1.89
C ALA A 288 14.44 -16.12 -1.18
N GLY A 289 14.26 -15.00 -1.86
CA GLY A 289 13.52 -13.85 -1.31
C GLY A 289 12.02 -14.11 -1.14
N ILE A 290 11.43 -14.96 -1.99
CA ILE A 290 10.03 -15.41 -1.86
C ILE A 290 9.90 -16.27 -0.60
N ARG A 291 10.76 -17.29 -0.48
CA ARG A 291 10.78 -18.20 0.66
C ARG A 291 10.92 -17.42 1.98
N GLN A 292 11.89 -16.51 2.05
CA GLN A 292 12.09 -15.68 3.24
C GLN A 292 10.84 -14.85 3.57
N SER A 293 10.18 -14.28 2.55
CA SER A 293 8.94 -13.52 2.75
C SER A 293 7.81 -14.37 3.30
N TYR A 294 7.70 -15.64 2.88
CA TYR A 294 6.66 -16.54 3.36
C TYR A 294 6.95 -17.09 4.76
N GLU A 295 8.22 -17.37 5.07
CA GLU A 295 8.63 -17.88 6.39
C GLU A 295 8.62 -16.79 7.48
N THR A 296 8.96 -15.54 7.13
CA THR A 296 9.23 -14.47 8.12
C THR A 296 8.37 -13.22 7.97
N GLY A 297 7.59 -13.13 6.90
CA GLY A 297 6.87 -11.91 6.53
C GLY A 297 7.74 -10.84 5.85
N ARG A 298 9.06 -11.02 5.73
CA ARG A 298 9.97 -10.07 5.07
C ARG A 298 10.84 -10.74 4.03
N GLY A 299 11.04 -10.09 2.87
CA GLY A 299 11.86 -10.65 1.81
C GLY A 299 12.19 -9.67 0.70
N SER A 300 13.25 -9.96 -0.05
CA SER A 300 13.71 -9.13 -1.16
C SER A 300 13.58 -9.89 -2.47
N ILE A 301 12.61 -9.51 -3.29
CA ILE A 301 12.25 -10.23 -4.52
C ILE A 301 12.72 -9.41 -5.73
N THR A 302 13.73 -9.89 -6.44
CA THR A 302 14.23 -9.21 -7.65
C THR A 302 13.31 -9.52 -8.82
N VAL A 303 12.79 -8.49 -9.49
CA VAL A 303 11.87 -8.59 -10.63
C VAL A 303 12.50 -7.91 -11.85
N ARG A 304 12.49 -8.61 -12.99
CA ARG A 304 13.16 -8.21 -14.23
C ARG A 304 12.18 -8.18 -15.41
N ALA A 305 12.24 -7.11 -16.20
CA ALA A 305 11.48 -6.96 -17.44
C ALA A 305 11.77 -8.09 -18.43
N LYS A 306 10.73 -8.59 -19.08
CA LYS A 306 10.83 -9.63 -20.10
C LYS A 306 11.19 -9.01 -21.44
N ALA A 307 12.33 -9.44 -21.98
CA ALA A 307 12.87 -8.89 -23.21
C ALA A 307 13.31 -10.00 -24.17
N HIS A 308 13.23 -9.73 -25.47
CA HIS A 308 13.84 -10.55 -26.51
C HIS A 308 14.52 -9.67 -27.57
N VAL A 309 15.43 -10.29 -28.32
CA VAL A 309 16.17 -9.62 -29.40
C VAL A 309 15.47 -9.89 -30.72
N GLU A 310 15.23 -8.84 -31.51
CA GLU A 310 14.74 -8.95 -32.88
C GLU A 310 15.78 -8.34 -33.85
N SER A 311 15.88 -8.89 -35.06
CA SER A 311 16.74 -8.34 -36.13
C SER A 311 15.92 -7.48 -37.09
N THR A 312 16.46 -6.35 -37.50
CA THR A 312 15.85 -5.48 -38.52
C THR A 312 16.30 -5.89 -39.91
N LYS A 313 15.53 -5.49 -40.93
CA LYS A 313 15.88 -5.68 -42.36
C LYS A 313 17.21 -5.02 -42.75
N THR A 314 17.66 -4.03 -41.98
CA THR A 314 18.93 -3.31 -42.19
C THR A 314 20.13 -3.98 -41.52
N GLY A 315 19.93 -5.14 -40.86
CA GLY A 315 20.96 -5.87 -40.14
C GLY A 315 21.30 -5.27 -38.76
N ARG A 316 20.48 -4.37 -38.23
CA ARG A 316 20.58 -3.88 -36.84
C ARG A 316 19.79 -4.81 -35.92
N SER A 317 20.16 -4.82 -34.63
CA SER A 317 19.39 -5.51 -33.60
C SER A 317 18.54 -4.52 -32.83
N ARG A 318 17.38 -4.97 -32.33
CA ARG A 318 16.54 -4.22 -31.39
C ARG A 318 16.23 -5.08 -30.17
N LEU A 319 16.24 -4.45 -29.01
CA LEU A 319 15.71 -5.02 -27.77
C LEU A 319 14.24 -4.66 -27.68
N VAL A 320 13.40 -5.66 -27.44
CA VAL A 320 11.95 -5.48 -27.30
C VAL A 320 11.53 -5.95 -25.92
N PHE A 321 10.99 -5.04 -25.13
CA PHE A 321 10.42 -5.33 -23.82
C PHE A 321 8.91 -5.49 -23.94
N THR A 322 8.40 -6.61 -23.45
CA THR A 322 6.98 -7.00 -23.55
C THR A 322 6.26 -6.97 -22.20
N GLU A 323 7.01 -7.04 -21.10
CA GLU A 323 6.52 -6.97 -19.73
C GLU A 323 7.53 -6.16 -18.91
N ILE A 324 7.05 -5.31 -17.99
CA ILE A 324 7.88 -4.49 -17.11
C ILE A 324 7.58 -4.83 -15.63
N PRO A 325 8.54 -4.60 -14.71
CA PRO A 325 8.31 -4.88 -13.30
C PRO A 325 7.14 -4.08 -12.72
N TYR A 326 6.52 -4.64 -11.68
CA TYR A 326 5.37 -4.06 -11.01
C TYR A 326 5.66 -2.66 -10.44
N MET A 327 4.68 -1.75 -10.54
CA MET A 327 4.76 -0.34 -10.11
C MET A 327 5.87 0.49 -10.79
N VAL A 328 6.44 0.02 -11.89
CA VAL A 328 7.38 0.83 -12.71
C VAL A 328 6.59 1.69 -13.68
N ASN A 329 6.73 3.01 -13.53
CA ASN A 329 6.22 3.98 -14.49
C ASN A 329 7.04 3.93 -15.79
N LYS A 330 6.39 3.66 -16.92
CA LYS A 330 7.08 3.51 -18.21
C LYS A 330 7.60 4.85 -18.76
N GLY A 331 6.91 5.97 -18.52
CA GLY A 331 7.38 7.31 -18.92
C GLY A 331 8.68 7.69 -18.23
N THR A 332 8.72 7.61 -16.90
CA THR A 332 9.92 7.88 -16.10
C THR A 332 11.06 6.92 -16.43
N LEU A 333 10.75 5.65 -16.73
CA LEU A 333 11.75 4.69 -17.20
C LEU A 333 12.40 5.14 -18.52
N GLN A 334 11.59 5.59 -19.49
CA GLN A 334 12.08 6.09 -20.76
C GLN A 334 12.96 7.33 -20.59
N GLU A 335 12.52 8.30 -19.79
CA GLU A 335 13.31 9.49 -19.44
C GLU A 335 14.66 9.09 -18.82
N LYS A 336 14.65 8.10 -17.92
CA LYS A 336 15.88 7.62 -17.28
C LYS A 336 16.83 6.96 -18.28
N ILE A 337 16.32 6.14 -19.20
CA ILE A 337 17.13 5.53 -20.26
C ILE A 337 17.74 6.63 -21.15
N ALA A 338 16.95 7.62 -21.56
CA ALA A 338 17.42 8.73 -22.38
C ALA A 338 18.54 9.52 -21.68
N GLN A 339 18.39 9.81 -20.39
CA GLN A 339 19.43 10.44 -19.57
C GLN A 339 20.72 9.61 -19.57
N LEU A 340 20.65 8.29 -19.31
CA LEU A 340 21.82 7.42 -19.25
C LEU A 340 22.55 7.29 -20.60
N VAL A 341 21.83 7.41 -21.71
CA VAL A 341 22.42 7.44 -23.06
C VAL A 341 23.12 8.77 -23.31
N ASN A 342 22.50 9.90 -22.93
CA ASN A 342 23.09 11.23 -23.06
C ASN A 342 24.37 11.38 -22.22
N ASP A 343 24.35 10.85 -21.00
CA ASP A 343 25.50 10.83 -20.07
C ASP A 343 26.58 9.82 -20.47
N ARG A 344 26.40 9.09 -21.59
CA ARG A 344 27.27 8.00 -22.07
C ARG A 344 27.52 6.89 -21.05
N ARG A 345 26.61 6.73 -20.08
CA ARG A 345 26.64 5.61 -19.14
C ARG A 345 26.18 4.31 -19.78
N ILE A 346 25.26 4.40 -20.74
CA ILE A 346 24.85 3.29 -21.60
C ILE A 346 25.15 3.67 -23.05
N GLU A 347 26.06 2.91 -23.66
CA GLU A 347 26.40 3.07 -25.06
C GLU A 347 25.69 2.01 -25.94
N GLY A 348 25.70 2.24 -27.25
CA GLY A 348 25.18 1.27 -28.22
C GLY A 348 23.69 1.37 -28.53
N ILE A 349 22.94 2.27 -27.86
CA ILE A 349 21.55 2.61 -28.22
C ILE A 349 21.56 3.68 -29.33
N SER A 350 20.73 3.48 -30.36
CA SER A 350 20.55 4.44 -31.45
C SER A 350 19.22 5.19 -31.39
N ASP A 351 18.15 4.52 -30.97
CA ASP A 351 16.81 5.08 -30.91
C ASP A 351 15.97 4.31 -29.86
N MET A 352 14.91 4.93 -29.35
CA MET A 352 13.96 4.31 -28.43
C MET A 352 12.55 4.74 -28.80
N ARG A 353 11.65 3.77 -28.93
CA ARG A 353 10.25 4.00 -29.33
C ARG A 353 9.30 3.18 -28.49
N ASP A 354 8.18 3.79 -28.15
CA ASP A 354 7.07 3.13 -27.50
C ASP A 354 6.03 2.71 -28.55
N GLU A 355 5.97 1.40 -28.83
CA GLU A 355 5.03 0.79 -29.77
C GLU A 355 3.88 0.09 -29.01
N SER A 356 3.69 0.42 -27.72
CA SER A 356 2.64 -0.17 -26.87
C SER A 356 1.25 0.18 -27.41
N ASN A 357 0.32 -0.76 -27.29
CA ASN A 357 -1.07 -0.56 -27.71
C ASN A 357 -2.01 -1.40 -26.83
N GLN A 358 -3.30 -1.46 -27.17
CA GLN A 358 -4.29 -2.24 -26.42
C GLN A 358 -3.97 -3.73 -26.28
N LYS A 359 -3.09 -4.29 -27.14
CA LYS A 359 -2.66 -5.70 -27.07
C LYS A 359 -1.54 -5.94 -26.06
N GLY A 360 -0.89 -4.89 -25.55
CA GLY A 360 0.16 -5.01 -24.56
C GLY A 360 1.30 -4.01 -24.73
N ILE A 361 2.28 -4.16 -23.84
CA ILE A 361 3.47 -3.31 -23.77
C ILE A 361 4.44 -3.72 -24.89
N ARG A 362 5.00 -2.73 -25.58
CA ARG A 362 6.08 -2.94 -26.54
C ARG A 362 7.03 -1.74 -26.54
N LEU A 363 7.97 -1.73 -25.62
CA LEU A 363 9.06 -0.75 -25.60
C LEU A 363 10.22 -1.27 -26.45
N VAL A 364 10.56 -0.54 -27.51
CA VAL A 364 11.59 -0.92 -28.49
C VAL A 364 12.81 -0.03 -28.35
N ILE A 365 13.98 -0.64 -28.16
CA ILE A 365 15.26 0.05 -28.14
C ILE A 365 16.09 -0.45 -29.33
N GLU A 366 16.34 0.43 -30.30
CA GLU A 366 17.21 0.12 -31.43
C GLU A 366 18.68 0.25 -31.05
N LEU A 367 19.48 -0.69 -31.52
CA LEU A 367 20.92 -0.71 -31.25
C LEU A 367 21.73 -0.25 -32.47
N LYS A 368 22.87 0.36 -32.20
CA LYS A 368 23.88 0.70 -33.22
C LYS A 368 24.42 -0.57 -33.87
N LYS A 369 24.85 -0.46 -35.13
CA LYS A 369 25.42 -1.59 -35.88
C LYS A 369 26.70 -2.12 -35.18
N GLY A 370 26.83 -3.44 -35.08
CA GLY A 370 28.00 -4.10 -34.47
C GLY A 370 27.97 -4.20 -32.94
N VAL A 371 26.91 -3.73 -32.29
CA VAL A 371 26.74 -3.85 -30.84
C VAL A 371 26.19 -5.23 -30.48
N ILE A 372 26.75 -5.85 -29.44
CA ILE A 372 26.25 -7.11 -28.88
C ILE A 372 25.02 -6.81 -28.02
N PRO A 373 23.80 -7.27 -28.39
CA PRO A 373 22.57 -6.89 -27.69
C PRO A 373 22.56 -7.25 -26.21
N GLN A 374 23.14 -8.39 -25.85
CA GLN A 374 23.17 -8.87 -24.47
C GLN A 374 23.93 -7.92 -23.52
N VAL A 375 24.98 -7.25 -24.01
CA VAL A 375 25.77 -6.31 -23.19
C VAL A 375 24.93 -5.08 -22.85
N VAL A 376 24.23 -4.52 -23.84
CA VAL A 376 23.32 -3.38 -23.62
C VAL A 376 22.16 -3.77 -22.73
N LEU A 377 21.57 -4.94 -22.94
CA LEU A 377 20.47 -5.46 -22.13
C LEU A 377 20.88 -5.61 -20.65
N ASN A 378 22.06 -6.17 -20.37
CA ASN A 378 22.57 -6.29 -19.00
C ASN A 378 22.83 -4.92 -18.35
N ASN A 379 23.36 -3.96 -19.11
CA ASN A 379 23.55 -2.59 -18.61
C ASN A 379 22.21 -1.90 -18.33
N LEU A 380 21.20 -2.10 -19.18
CA LEU A 380 19.85 -1.60 -18.95
C LEU A 380 19.27 -2.18 -17.65
N TYR A 381 19.38 -3.49 -17.41
CA TYR A 381 18.95 -4.08 -16.14
C TYR A 381 19.72 -3.53 -14.93
N LYS A 382 21.01 -3.24 -15.07
CA LYS A 382 21.83 -2.74 -13.97
C LYS A 382 21.52 -1.29 -13.58
N TYR A 383 21.20 -0.44 -14.55
CA TYR A 383 21.12 1.02 -14.34
C TYR A 383 19.70 1.59 -14.42
N THR A 384 18.69 0.78 -14.69
CA THR A 384 17.31 1.24 -14.87
C THR A 384 16.33 0.33 -14.13
N SER A 385 15.10 0.79 -13.96
CA SER A 385 14.01 0.02 -13.36
C SER A 385 13.48 -1.12 -14.25
N LEU A 386 14.15 -1.43 -15.38
CA LEU A 386 13.92 -2.70 -16.09
C LEU A 386 14.32 -3.91 -15.23
N GLN A 387 15.12 -3.73 -14.19
CA GLN A 387 15.20 -4.66 -13.08
C GLN A 387 15.09 -3.88 -11.78
N THR A 388 14.21 -4.32 -10.89
CA THR A 388 13.98 -3.68 -9.59
C THR A 388 13.81 -4.75 -8.51
N THR A 389 13.76 -4.30 -7.26
CA THR A 389 13.51 -5.16 -6.11
C THR A 389 12.16 -4.80 -5.50
N PHE A 390 11.30 -5.79 -5.35
CA PHE A 390 10.12 -5.69 -4.49
C PHE A 390 10.52 -6.10 -3.07
N GLY A 391 10.56 -5.13 -2.16
CA GLY A 391 10.78 -5.39 -0.74
C GLY A 391 9.46 -5.79 -0.08
N ALA A 392 9.24 -7.09 0.07
CA ALA A 392 8.08 -7.64 0.76
C ALA A 392 8.17 -7.36 2.26
N ASN A 393 7.10 -6.80 2.82
CA ASN A 393 6.94 -6.55 4.25
C ASN A 393 5.46 -6.78 4.58
N ASN A 394 5.15 -7.99 4.99
CA ASN A 394 3.80 -8.50 5.15
C ASN A 394 3.26 -8.11 6.54
N LEU A 395 2.65 -6.93 6.61
CA LEU A 395 2.03 -6.39 7.81
C LEU A 395 0.55 -6.07 7.54
N ALA A 396 -0.34 -6.54 8.40
CA ALA A 396 -1.78 -6.28 8.38
C ALA A 396 -2.30 -6.17 9.83
N LEU A 397 -3.50 -5.62 9.98
CA LEU A 397 -4.22 -5.55 11.25
C LEU A 397 -4.97 -6.85 11.55
#